data_AF-A0A7S4CKY6-F1
#
_entry.id   AF-A0A7S4CKY6-F1
#
_cell.length_a   1.000
_cell.length_b   1.000
_cell.length_c   1.000
_cell.angle_alpha   90.00
_cell.angle_beta   90.00
_cell.angle_gamma   90.00
#
_symmetry.space_group_name_H-M   'P 1'
#
loop_
_entity.id
_entity.type
_entity.pdbx_description
1 polymer ?
#
loop_
_entity_poly.entity_id
_entity_poly.type
_entity_poly.pdbx_seq_one_letter_code
_entity_poly.pdbx_strand_id
1 'polypeptide(L)'
;TLFRSPVPGHGILLHGPPGTGKSAIAQYVAQRSGVNAILHLDLADLVREDAPAKLVQYFEQARLQAPTVLIMDDVDAVCADRNELRSGSQASRLISILLYQMDGIVDNENKHRQPK
;
A
#
# COMPACT_ATOMS: atom_id res chain seq x y z
N THR A 1 -4.06 -6.35 22.64
CA THR A 1 -3.54 -4.99 22.84
C THR A 1 -3.46 -4.31 21.49
N LEU A 2 -4.45 -3.46 21.16
CA LEU A 2 -4.43 -2.66 19.93
C LEU A 2 -3.32 -1.60 20.06
N PHE A 3 -2.26 -1.72 19.28
CA PHE A 3 -1.31 -0.63 19.07
C PHE A 3 -2.00 0.46 18.27
N ARG A 4 -2.33 1.58 18.94
CA ARG A 4 -2.79 2.81 18.29
C ARG A 4 -1.58 3.72 18.10
N SER A 5 -1.12 3.86 16.86
CA SER A 5 -0.13 4.87 16.50
C SER A 5 -0.74 6.28 16.67
N PRO A 6 -0.02 7.26 17.26
CA PRO A 6 -0.52 8.61 17.53
C PRO A 6 -0.56 9.54 16.30
N VAL A 7 -0.12 9.06 15.13
CA VAL A 7 -0.37 9.66 13.81
C VAL A 7 -1.41 8.78 13.10
N PRO A 8 -2.39 9.33 12.36
CA PRO A 8 -3.24 8.51 11.50
C PRO A 8 -2.31 7.76 10.55
N GLY A 9 -2.06 6.47 10.82
CA GLY A 9 -1.19 5.67 9.98
C GLY A 9 -1.86 5.60 8.61
N HIS A 10 -1.22 6.14 7.57
CA HIS A 10 -1.74 6.14 6.21
C HIS A 10 -1.78 4.74 5.57
N GLY A 11 -1.51 3.69 6.34
CA GLY A 11 -1.55 2.29 5.93
C GLY A 11 -1.90 1.37 7.09
N ILE A 12 -2.67 0.33 6.79
CA ILE A 12 -3.01 -0.76 7.71
C ILE A 12 -2.35 -2.02 7.18
N LEU A 13 -1.54 -2.68 8.00
CA LEU A 13 -0.96 -3.99 7.69
C LEU A 13 -1.75 -5.09 8.39
N LEU A 14 -2.31 -6.02 7.62
CA LEU A 14 -2.91 -7.24 8.14
C LEU A 14 -1.92 -8.39 8.03
N HIS A 15 -1.49 -8.93 9.17
CA HIS A 15 -0.53 -10.03 9.24
C HIS A 15 -1.10 -11.23 10.00
N GLY A 16 -0.73 -12.44 9.58
CA GLY A 16 -1.10 -13.70 10.21
C GLY A 16 -0.99 -14.89 9.26
N PRO A 17 -1.16 -16.13 9.74
CA PRO A 17 -1.07 -17.36 8.94
C PRO A 17 -1.96 -17.35 7.68
N PRO A 18 -1.64 -18.12 6.63
CA PRO A 18 -2.53 -18.27 5.47
C PRO A 18 -3.89 -18.82 5.89
N GLY A 19 -4.95 -18.42 5.19
CA GLY A 19 -6.32 -18.88 5.47
C GLY A 19 -7.07 -18.17 6.61
N THR A 20 -6.47 -17.17 7.27
CA THR A 20 -7.15 -16.40 8.35
C THR A 20 -8.07 -15.28 7.85
N GLY A 21 -8.31 -15.18 6.54
CA GLY A 21 -9.26 -14.22 5.96
C GLY A 21 -8.77 -12.77 5.87
N LYS A 22 -7.45 -12.52 5.89
CA LYS A 22 -6.85 -11.16 5.84
C LYS A 22 -7.28 -10.36 4.60
N SER A 23 -7.14 -10.91 3.42
CA SER A 23 -7.56 -10.25 2.17
C SER A 23 -9.09 -10.10 2.11
N ALA A 24 -9.83 -11.09 2.61
CA ALA A 24 -11.29 -11.04 2.68
C ALA A 24 -11.80 -9.91 3.60
N ILE A 25 -11.18 -9.72 4.78
CA ILE A 25 -11.57 -8.65 5.69
C ILE A 25 -11.17 -7.28 5.16
N ALA A 26 -10.01 -7.14 4.50
CA ALA A 26 -9.62 -5.89 3.85
C ALA A 26 -10.65 -5.47 2.78
N GLN A 27 -11.02 -6.41 1.91
CA GLN A 27 -12.02 -6.19 0.87
C GLN A 27 -13.39 -5.82 1.45
N TYR A 28 -13.84 -6.56 2.49
CA TYR A 28 -15.12 -6.31 3.14
C TYR A 28 -15.19 -4.93 3.82
N VAL A 29 -14.11 -4.53 4.49
CA VAL A 29 -14.02 -3.21 5.12
C VAL A 29 -14.02 -2.13 4.05
N ALA A 30 -13.22 -2.26 2.99
CA ALA A 30 -13.17 -1.30 1.88
C ALA A 30 -14.54 -1.06 1.26
N GLN A 31 -15.32 -2.13 1.04
CA GLN A 31 -16.70 -2.05 0.52
C GLN A 31 -17.66 -1.29 1.45
N ARG A 32 -17.40 -1.28 2.76
CA ARG A 32 -18.22 -0.59 3.76
C ARG A 32 -17.71 0.81 4.12
N SER A 33 -16.55 1.21 3.62
CA SER A 33 -15.91 2.49 3.96
C SER A 33 -16.54 3.71 3.26
N GLY A 34 -17.47 3.52 2.31
CA GLY A 34 -18.09 4.64 1.59
C GLY A 34 -17.13 5.41 0.67
N VAL A 35 -16.10 4.72 0.16
CA VAL A 35 -15.13 5.29 -0.79
C VAL A 35 -15.64 5.23 -2.23
N ASN A 36 -15.13 6.11 -3.09
CA ASN A 36 -15.47 6.18 -4.51
C ASN A 36 -14.90 4.99 -5.30
N ALA A 37 -13.72 4.51 -4.88
CA ALA A 37 -13.02 3.43 -5.56
C ALA A 37 -12.33 2.49 -4.56
N ILE A 38 -12.22 1.23 -4.98
CA ILE A 38 -11.42 0.19 -4.31
C ILE A 38 -10.48 -0.35 -5.38
N LEU A 39 -9.19 -0.12 -5.20
CA LEU A 39 -8.15 -0.62 -6.09
C LEU A 39 -7.45 -1.79 -5.39
N HIS A 40 -7.21 -2.86 -6.13
CA HIS A 40 -6.54 -4.06 -5.63
C HIS A 40 -5.26 -4.29 -6.43
N LEU A 41 -4.16 -4.47 -5.70
CA LEU A 41 -2.82 -4.63 -6.25
C LEU A 41 -2.16 -5.85 -5.61
N ASP A 42 -1.75 -6.81 -6.44
CA ASP A 42 -0.94 -7.95 -6.01
C ASP A 42 0.55 -7.60 -6.20
N LEU A 43 1.29 -7.53 -5.09
CA LEU A 43 2.71 -7.14 -5.13
C LEU A 43 3.61 -8.29 -5.62
N ALA A 44 3.21 -9.54 -5.46
CA ALA A 44 3.94 -10.68 -6.01
C ALA A 44 3.90 -10.67 -7.54
N ASP A 45 2.73 -10.34 -8.12
CA ASP A 45 2.58 -10.16 -9.56
C ASP A 45 3.44 -9.01 -10.10
N LEU A 46 3.52 -7.89 -9.40
CA LEU A 46 4.37 -6.77 -9.80
C LEU A 46 5.87 -7.14 -9.83
N VAL A 47 6.32 -7.93 -8.85
CA VAL A 47 7.69 -8.45 -8.81
C VAL A 47 7.93 -9.43 -9.95
N ARG A 48 6.98 -10.33 -10.23
CA ARG A 48 7.07 -11.33 -11.29
C ARG A 48 7.11 -10.71 -12.69
N GLU A 49 6.43 -9.59 -12.89
CA GLU A 49 6.31 -8.90 -14.18
C GLU A 49 7.34 -7.80 -14.41
N ASP A 50 8.21 -7.50 -13.44
CA ASP A 50 9.14 -6.35 -13.45
C ASP A 50 8.45 -5.04 -13.83
N ALA A 51 7.28 -4.76 -13.22
CA ALA A 51 6.40 -3.69 -13.65
C ALA A 51 6.25 -2.55 -12.61
N PRO A 52 7.33 -1.85 -12.21
CA PRO A 52 7.27 -0.78 -11.21
C PRO A 52 6.41 0.42 -11.66
N ALA A 53 6.28 0.64 -12.97
CA ALA A 53 5.40 1.68 -13.51
C ALA A 53 3.92 1.44 -13.15
N LYS A 54 3.48 0.17 -13.03
CA LYS A 54 2.11 -0.15 -12.60
C LYS A 54 1.88 0.35 -11.18
N LEU A 55 2.83 0.14 -10.26
CA LEU A 55 2.72 0.64 -8.89
C LEU A 55 2.43 2.15 -8.87
N VAL A 56 3.20 2.94 -9.62
CA VAL A 56 3.01 4.39 -9.72
C VAL A 56 1.61 4.73 -10.26
N GLN A 57 1.18 4.06 -11.32
CA GLN A 57 -0.15 4.27 -11.92
C GLN A 57 -1.29 3.98 -10.92
N TYR A 58 -1.19 2.93 -10.12
CA TYR A 58 -2.20 2.63 -9.09
C TYR A 58 -2.30 3.73 -8.03
N PHE A 59 -1.16 4.30 -7.59
CA PHE A 59 -1.17 5.43 -6.66
C PHE A 59 -1.72 6.71 -7.29
N GLU A 60 -1.42 6.98 -8.57
CA GLU A 60 -2.02 8.10 -9.31
C GLU A 60 -3.53 7.94 -9.48
N GLN A 61 -3.99 6.76 -9.87
CA GLN A 61 -5.42 6.43 -9.96
C GLN A 61 -6.11 6.60 -8.61
N ALA A 62 -5.49 6.12 -7.53
CA ALA A 62 -6.04 6.28 -6.18
C ALA A 62 -6.22 7.75 -5.79
N ARG A 63 -5.25 8.61 -6.15
CA ARG A 63 -5.31 10.07 -5.92
C ARG A 63 -6.40 10.74 -6.75
N LEU A 64 -6.55 10.37 -8.03
CA LEU A 64 -7.56 10.92 -8.92
C LEU A 64 -8.99 10.54 -8.51
N GLN A 65 -9.15 9.35 -7.94
CA GLN A 65 -10.46 8.80 -7.55
C GLN A 65 -10.80 9.06 -6.07
N ALA A 66 -10.00 9.85 -5.35
CA ALA A 66 -10.18 10.08 -3.93
C ALA A 66 -11.62 10.49 -3.55
N PRO A 67 -12.17 9.99 -2.42
CA PRO A 67 -11.58 9.02 -1.49
C PRO A 67 -11.52 7.58 -2.05
N THR A 68 -10.37 6.91 -1.88
CA THR A 68 -10.07 5.56 -2.42
C THR A 68 -9.44 4.68 -1.35
N VAL A 69 -9.75 3.39 -1.36
CA VAL A 69 -8.96 2.36 -0.65
C VAL A 69 -8.08 1.61 -1.65
N LEU A 70 -6.76 1.63 -1.42
CA LEU A 70 -5.80 0.80 -2.15
C LEU A 70 -5.43 -0.41 -1.29
N ILE A 71 -5.84 -1.60 -1.72
CA ILE A 71 -5.50 -2.88 -1.09
C ILE A 71 -4.27 -3.44 -1.79
N MET A 72 -3.22 -3.72 -1.00
CA MET A 72 -2.01 -4.36 -1.47
C MET A 72 -1.89 -5.73 -0.80
N ASP A 73 -2.01 -6.79 -1.58
CA ASP A 73 -1.79 -8.18 -1.13
C ASP A 73 -0.35 -8.63 -1.42
N ASP A 74 0.07 -9.71 -0.76
CA ASP A 74 1.40 -10.33 -0.89
C ASP A 74 2.58 -9.35 -0.77
N VAL A 75 2.46 -8.41 0.19
CA VAL A 75 3.51 -7.41 0.50
C VAL A 75 4.83 -8.06 0.92
N ASP A 76 4.79 -9.27 1.45
CA ASP A 76 5.98 -10.05 1.76
C ASP A 76 6.83 -10.36 0.51
N ALA A 77 6.24 -10.40 -0.70
CA ALA A 77 6.96 -10.59 -1.96
C ALA A 77 7.95 -9.47 -2.27
N VAL A 78 7.69 -8.24 -1.80
CA VAL A 78 8.62 -7.09 -1.92
C VAL A 78 9.49 -6.88 -0.69
N CYS A 79 9.21 -7.60 0.42
CA CYS A 79 9.95 -7.51 1.68
C CYS A 79 11.06 -8.56 1.82
N ALA A 80 11.33 -9.37 0.79
CA ALA A 80 12.32 -10.45 0.83
C ALA A 80 13.67 -9.99 1.42
N ASP A 81 14.24 -10.88 2.25
CA ASP A 81 15.23 -10.64 3.29
C ASP A 81 16.27 -9.57 2.92
N ARG A 82 16.36 -8.51 3.73
CA ARG A 82 17.42 -7.50 3.57
C ARG A 82 18.83 -8.12 3.58
N ASN A 83 18.95 -9.33 4.13
CA ASN A 83 20.19 -10.10 4.18
C ASN A 83 20.61 -10.74 2.85
N GLU A 84 19.70 -10.98 1.91
CA GLU A 84 20.03 -11.47 0.55
C GLU A 84 19.98 -10.35 -0.50
N LEU A 85 19.97 -9.09 -0.06
CA LEU A 85 20.06 -7.93 -0.94
C LEU A 85 21.45 -7.85 -1.57
N ARG A 86 21.64 -8.56 -2.67
CA ARG A 86 22.39 -7.99 -3.77
C ARG A 86 21.66 -6.72 -4.19
N SER A 87 22.21 -5.55 -3.84
CA SER A 87 21.74 -4.25 -4.32
C SER A 87 21.44 -4.34 -5.82
N GLY A 88 20.15 -4.26 -6.18
CA GLY A 88 19.71 -4.36 -7.58
C GLY A 88 18.59 -5.36 -7.88
N SER A 89 18.04 -6.11 -6.91
CA SER A 89 16.88 -6.98 -7.15
C SER A 89 15.62 -6.19 -7.54
N GLN A 90 14.74 -6.82 -8.32
CA GLN A 90 13.45 -6.25 -8.73
C GLN A 90 12.60 -5.84 -7.52
N ALA A 91 12.56 -6.70 -6.49
CA ALA A 91 11.91 -6.42 -5.21
C ALA A 91 12.48 -5.18 -4.50
N SER A 92 13.81 -5.00 -4.48
CA SER A 92 14.45 -3.82 -3.86
C SER A 92 14.11 -2.50 -4.56
N ARG A 93 13.88 -2.54 -5.88
CA ARG A 93 13.42 -1.35 -6.62
C ARG A 93 11.95 -1.05 -6.33
N LEU A 94 11.11 -2.08 -6.33
CA LEU A 94 9.68 -1.96 -6.02
C LEU A 94 9.44 -1.42 -4.59
N ILE A 95 10.14 -1.94 -3.58
CA ILE A 95 10.00 -1.43 -2.20
C ILE A 95 10.42 0.04 -2.09
N SER A 96 11.46 0.47 -2.80
CA SER A 96 11.90 1.87 -2.80
C SER A 96 10.85 2.81 -3.39
N ILE A 97 10.22 2.38 -4.49
CA ILE A 97 9.13 3.13 -5.14
C ILE A 97 7.89 3.12 -4.24
N LEU A 98 7.55 1.99 -3.64
CA LEU A 98 6.41 1.87 -2.72
C LEU A 98 6.54 2.85 -1.55
N LEU A 99 7.70 2.87 -0.89
CA LEU A 99 7.96 3.79 0.22
C LEU A 99 7.86 5.25 -0.24
N TYR A 100 8.46 5.59 -1.38
CA TYR A 100 8.35 6.94 -1.95
C TYR A 100 6.89 7.35 -2.22
N GLN A 101 6.08 6.44 -2.77
CA GLN A 101 4.67 6.69 -3.02
C GLN A 101 3.85 6.85 -1.72
N MET A 102 4.17 6.06 -0.69
CA MET A 102 3.55 6.14 0.64
C MET A 102 3.89 7.44 1.36
N ASP A 103 5.13 7.92 1.27
CA ASP A 103 5.55 9.21 1.84
C ASP A 103 4.75 10.38 1.21
N GLY A 104 4.48 10.31 -0.10
CA GLY A 104 3.67 11.32 -0.80
C GLY A 104 2.19 11.36 -0.40
N ILE A 105 1.68 10.37 0.36
CA ILE A 105 0.33 10.43 0.94
C ILE A 105 0.31 11.37 2.16
N VAL A 106 1.40 11.42 2.93
CA VAL A 106 1.53 12.18 4.18
C VAL A 106 1.43 13.70 3.94
N ASP A 107 2.05 14.19 2.87
CA ASP A 107 2.16 15.63 2.60
C ASP A 107 0.85 16.30 2.15
N ASN A 108 -0.11 15.53 1.65
CA ASN A 108 -1.39 16.07 1.18
C ASN A 108 -2.35 16.48 2.31
N GLU A 109 -2.17 15.96 3.54
CA GLU A 109 -2.93 16.42 4.70
C GLU A 109 -2.43 17.78 5.22
N ASN A 110 -1.14 18.08 5.12
CA ASN A 110 -0.56 19.33 5.61
C ASN A 110 -1.03 20.57 4.82
N LYS A 111 -1.46 20.40 3.56
CA LYS A 111 -2.04 21.49 2.76
C LYS A 111 -3.50 21.81 3.11
N HIS A 112 -4.26 20.87 3.67
CA HIS A 112 -5.66 21.09 4.06
C HIS A 112 -5.83 21.62 5.50
N ARG A 113 -4.74 21.75 6.27
CA ARG A 113 -4.76 22.23 7.67
C ARG A 113 -4.28 23.66 7.88
N GLN A 114 -4.02 24.45 6.83
CA GLN A 114 -3.84 25.88 7.03
C GLN A 114 -5.22 26.55 7.14
N PRO A 115 -5.62 27.06 8.33
CA PRO A 115 -6.82 27.88 8.42
C PRO A 115 -6.59 29.16 7.61
N LYS A 116 -7.57 29.53 6.78
CA LYS A 116 -7.72 30.91 6.34
C LYS A 116 -8.05 31.80 7.53
#